data_AF-A0AAJ0E955-F1
#
_entry.id   AF-A0AAJ0E955-F1
#
_cell.length_a   1.000
_cell.length_b   1.000
_cell.length_c   1.000
_cell.angle_alpha   90.00
_cell.angle_beta   90.00
_cell.angle_gamma   90.00
#
_symmetry.space_group_name_H-M   'P 1'
#
loop_
_entity.id
_entity.type
_entity.pdbx_description
1 polymer ?
#
loop_
_entity_poly.entity_id
_entity_poly.type
_entity_poly.pdbx_seq_one_letter_code
_entity_poly.pdbx_strand_id
1 'polypeptide(L)'
;MIVLTVCSSSETPEVAPGARTFSAAPKRKSPAQLALVMVTRIIWFLYPASFPWAKSASGTAYDIAKITKKIEHKGCSNRMLRELGWVTSKSQRDSPQNTDLQLRPRDELLVLFRELRAAIKRPDDFISMVFHSQDKI
;
A
#
# COMPACT_ATOMS: atom_id res chain seq x y z
N MET A 1 -6.34 2.31 -9.89
CA MET A 1 -6.95 0.96 -9.92
C MET A 1 -6.89 0.37 -8.52
N ILE A 2 -5.72 -0.06 -8.03
CA ILE A 2 -5.55 -0.67 -6.69
C ILE A 2 -6.19 0.12 -5.54
N VAL A 3 -5.88 1.42 -5.39
CA VAL A 3 -6.44 2.23 -4.28
C VAL A 3 -7.97 2.23 -4.30
N LEU A 4 -8.58 2.42 -5.47
CA LEU A 4 -10.03 2.40 -5.62
C LEU A 4 -10.57 1.02 -5.26
N THR A 5 -9.98 -0.05 -5.79
CA THR A 5 -10.38 -1.42 -5.50
C THR A 5 -10.39 -1.71 -4.00
N VAL A 6 -9.28 -1.42 -3.32
CA VAL A 6 -9.14 -1.61 -1.86
C VAL A 6 -10.14 -0.79 -1.07
N CYS A 7 -10.37 0.47 -1.46
CA CYS A 7 -11.27 1.37 -0.72
C CYS A 7 -12.75 1.12 -1.04
N SER A 8 -13.06 0.50 -2.18
CA SER A 8 -14.40 0.10 -2.57
C SER A 8 -14.81 -1.28 -2.05
N SER A 9 -13.89 -2.05 -1.46
CA SER A 9 -14.21 -3.31 -0.81
C SER A 9 -15.26 -3.12 0.31
N SER A 10 -16.16 -4.10 0.45
CA SER A 10 -17.16 -4.15 1.51
C SER A 10 -16.49 -4.21 2.89
N GLU A 11 -15.49 -5.08 3.00
CA GLU A 11 -14.58 -5.19 4.14
C GLU A 11 -13.31 -4.36 3.91
N THR A 12 -12.62 -3.98 4.98
CA THR A 12 -11.29 -3.36 4.85
C THR A 12 -10.24 -4.45 4.68
N PRO A 13 -9.55 -4.54 3.52
CA PRO A 13 -8.49 -5.51 3.33
C PRO A 13 -7.29 -5.18 4.22
N GLU A 14 -6.75 -6.17 4.92
CA GLU A 14 -5.53 -6.05 5.69
C GLU A 14 -4.60 -7.24 5.48
N VAL A 15 -3.34 -7.07 5.89
CA VAL A 15 -2.38 -8.18 6.02
C VAL A 15 -1.97 -8.24 7.48
N ALA A 16 -2.41 -9.29 8.17
CA ALA A 16 -2.12 -9.52 9.58
C ALA A 16 -0.62 -9.77 9.82
N PRO A 17 -0.09 -9.56 11.04
CA PRO A 17 1.26 -10.00 11.39
C PRO A 17 1.43 -11.51 11.15
N GLY A 18 2.54 -11.93 10.58
CA GLY A 18 2.81 -13.32 10.19
C GLY A 18 2.16 -13.75 8.87
N ALA A 19 1.24 -12.96 8.31
CA ALA A 19 0.52 -13.30 7.09
C ALA A 19 1.18 -12.74 5.82
N ARG A 20 0.92 -13.42 4.70
CA ARG A 20 1.31 -13.01 3.33
C ARG A 20 0.12 -12.82 2.39
N THR A 21 -1.09 -13.06 2.90
CA THR A 21 -2.35 -12.97 2.16
C THR A 21 -3.22 -11.91 2.81
N PHE A 22 -4.18 -11.41 2.03
CA PHE A 22 -5.16 -10.47 2.52
C PHE A 22 -6.25 -11.18 3.32
N SER A 23 -6.74 -10.49 4.35
CA SER A 23 -7.92 -10.87 5.13
C SER A 23 -8.79 -9.63 5.39
N ALA A 24 -10.02 -9.86 5.85
CA ALA A 24 -10.86 -8.77 6.35
C ALA A 24 -10.33 -8.27 7.70
N ALA A 25 -10.22 -6.95 7.85
CA ALA A 25 -9.85 -6.33 9.12
C ALA A 25 -10.96 -6.47 10.16
N PRO A 26 -10.65 -6.64 11.46
CA PRO A 26 -11.66 -6.77 12.52
C PRO A 26 -12.60 -5.56 12.63
N LYS A 27 -12.15 -4.38 12.18
CA LYS A 27 -12.93 -3.15 12.19
C LYS A 27 -12.78 -2.43 10.86
N ARG A 28 -13.92 -2.20 10.21
CA ARG A 28 -14.01 -1.40 8.98
C ARG A 28 -13.42 0.00 9.19
N LYS A 29 -12.54 0.40 8.28
CA LYS A 29 -11.93 1.74 8.24
C LYS A 29 -12.74 2.64 7.31
N SER A 30 -12.62 3.95 7.50
CA SER A 30 -13.20 4.93 6.58
C SER A 30 -12.52 4.79 5.20
N PRO A 31 -13.26 4.53 4.11
CA PRO A 31 -12.70 4.43 2.77
C PRO A 31 -11.93 5.69 2.35
N ALA A 32 -12.45 6.87 2.68
CA ALA A 32 -11.79 8.14 2.37
C ALA A 32 -10.45 8.30 3.11
N GLN A 33 -10.40 7.92 4.39
CA GLN A 33 -9.14 7.95 5.14
C GLN A 33 -8.16 6.91 4.61
N LEU A 34 -8.62 5.69 4.31
CA LEU A 34 -7.77 4.64 3.74
C LEU A 34 -7.17 5.08 2.41
N ALA A 35 -7.98 5.64 1.51
CA ALA A 35 -7.53 6.18 0.24
C ALA A 35 -6.48 7.27 0.43
N LEU A 36 -6.74 8.25 1.32
CA LEU A 36 -5.79 9.31 1.64
C LEU A 36 -4.46 8.74 2.12
N VAL A 37 -4.47 7.76 3.02
CA VAL A 37 -3.25 7.14 3.54
C VAL A 37 -2.52 6.39 2.44
N MET A 38 -3.21 5.55 1.66
CA MET A 38 -2.57 4.81 0.57
C MET A 38 -1.91 5.75 -0.44
N VAL A 39 -2.63 6.79 -0.89
CA VAL A 39 -2.11 7.78 -1.84
C VAL A 39 -0.93 8.55 -1.25
N THR A 40 -1.02 9.00 0.01
CA THR A 40 0.08 9.69 0.69
C THR A 40 1.34 8.82 0.71
N ARG A 41 1.18 7.54 1.05
CA ARG A 41 2.30 6.60 1.10
C ARG A 41 2.85 6.25 -0.28
N ILE A 42 1.99 6.17 -1.30
CA ILE A 42 2.43 6.00 -2.69
C ILE A 42 3.28 7.20 -3.14
N ILE A 43 2.80 8.42 -2.91
CA ILE A 43 3.46 9.67 -3.32
C ILE A 43 4.81 9.83 -2.60
N TRP A 44 4.93 9.50 -1.31
CA TRP A 44 6.23 9.62 -0.62
C TRP A 44 7.32 8.73 -1.24
N PHE A 45 6.94 7.61 -1.89
CA PHE A 45 7.90 6.66 -2.46
C PHE A 45 8.28 7.09 -3.88
N LEU A 46 7.35 7.75 -4.58
CA LEU A 46 7.58 8.33 -5.90
C LEU A 46 8.42 9.61 -5.83
N TYR A 47 8.25 10.40 -4.76
CA TYR A 47 8.90 11.70 -4.60
C TYR A 47 9.66 11.81 -3.27
N PRO A 48 10.66 10.94 -3.00
CA PRO A 48 11.33 10.90 -1.70
C PRO A 48 12.00 12.23 -1.31
N ALA A 49 12.41 13.05 -2.27
CA ALA A 49 12.97 14.38 -2.02
C ALA A 49 11.95 15.36 -1.38
N SER A 50 10.66 15.20 -1.67
CA SER A 50 9.57 16.02 -1.11
C SER A 50 9.10 15.54 0.26
N PHE A 51 9.50 14.32 0.65
CA PHE A 51 9.11 13.66 1.90
C PHE A 51 10.34 13.12 2.64
N PRO A 52 11.18 13.99 3.21
CA PRO A 52 12.37 13.56 3.92
C PRO A 52 12.04 12.92 5.27
N TRP A 53 12.92 12.01 5.70
CA TRP A 53 12.87 11.37 7.01
C TRP A 53 13.20 12.30 8.18
N ALA A 54 13.99 13.35 7.91
CA ALA A 54 14.35 14.39 8.86
C ALA A 54 13.94 15.75 8.30
N LYS A 55 13.58 16.69 9.18
CA LYS A 55 13.30 18.06 8.77
C LYS A 55 14.52 18.66 8.08
N SER A 56 14.37 19.14 6.85
CA SER A 56 15.32 20.10 6.30
C SER A 56 15.15 21.44 7.01
N ALA A 57 16.24 22.19 7.14
CA ALA A 57 16.25 23.52 7.77
C ALA A 57 15.28 24.52 7.09
N SER A 58 14.85 24.25 5.85
CA SER A 58 13.97 25.12 5.05
C SER A 58 12.48 25.00 5.37
N GLY A 59 12.05 24.08 6.24
CA GLY A 59 10.66 24.00 6.72
C GLY A 59 9.58 23.60 5.69
N THR A 60 9.95 23.41 4.43
CA THR A 60 9.03 23.13 3.30
C THR A 60 8.70 21.65 3.10
N ALA A 61 9.45 20.75 3.73
CA ALA A 61 9.35 19.31 3.47
C ALA A 61 8.57 18.57 4.56
N TYR A 62 7.70 17.65 4.15
CA TYR A 62 6.84 16.92 5.06
C TYR A 62 7.61 15.78 5.77
N ASP A 63 7.76 15.88 7.09
CA ASP A 63 8.40 14.88 7.94
C ASP A 63 7.60 13.56 7.94
N ILE A 64 8.15 12.53 7.30
CA ILE A 64 7.52 11.20 7.21
C ILE A 64 7.26 10.60 8.59
N ALA A 65 8.17 10.78 9.57
CA ALA A 65 8.00 10.19 10.89
C ALA A 65 6.78 10.82 11.60
N LYS A 66 6.60 12.14 11.49
CA LYS A 66 5.43 12.84 12.03
C LYS A 66 4.14 12.44 11.32
N ILE A 67 4.15 12.34 9.99
CA ILE A 67 2.98 11.93 9.21
C ILE A 67 2.60 10.48 9.52
N THR A 68 3.57 9.57 9.59
CA THR A 68 3.36 8.15 9.90
C THR A 68 2.58 7.98 11.20
N LYS A 69 2.99 8.66 12.28
CA LYS A 69 2.25 8.63 13.56
C LYS A 69 0.79 9.04 13.44
N LYS A 70 0.48 10.00 12.56
CA LYS A 70 -0.91 10.46 12.35
C LYS A 70 -1.75 9.46 11.55
N ILE A 71 -1.12 8.67 10.67
CA ILE A 71 -1.82 7.83 9.69
C ILE A 71 -1.74 6.32 9.98
N GLU A 72 -0.91 5.88 10.92
CA GLU A 72 -0.65 4.45 11.18
C GLU A 72 -1.91 3.63 11.51
N HIS A 73 -2.87 4.23 12.23
CA HIS A 73 -4.09 3.55 12.66
C HIS A 73 -5.23 3.60 11.62
N LYS A 74 -4.99 4.21 10.45
CA LYS A 74 -5.99 4.47 9.40
C LYS A 74 -6.08 3.38 8.33
N GLY A 75 -5.32 2.28 8.47
CA GLY A 75 -5.62 1.02 7.76
C GLY A 75 -4.67 0.62 6.62
N CYS A 76 -3.61 1.37 6.33
CA CYS A 76 -2.61 0.96 5.34
C CYS A 76 -1.28 0.63 6.04
N SER A 77 -1.04 -0.65 6.30
CA SER A 77 0.19 -1.14 6.93
C SER A 77 1.32 -1.34 5.92
N ASN A 78 2.56 -1.47 6.40
CA ASN A 78 3.73 -1.74 5.55
C ASN A 78 3.63 -3.11 4.86
N ARG A 79 3.07 -4.10 5.56
CA ARG A 79 2.77 -5.42 5.01
C ARG A 79 1.80 -5.29 3.83
N MET A 80 0.74 -4.50 4.00
CA MET A 80 -0.23 -4.26 2.94
C MET A 80 0.43 -3.67 1.67
N LEU A 81 1.27 -2.63 1.80
CA LEU A 81 1.94 -2.06 0.62
C LEU A 81 2.88 -3.06 -0.07
N ARG A 82 3.52 -3.94 0.69
CA ARG A 82 4.38 -5.01 0.16
C ARG A 82 3.55 -6.02 -0.61
N GLU A 83 2.46 -6.52 -0.03
CA GLU A 83 1.61 -7.52 -0.69
C GLU A 83 0.79 -6.94 -1.85
N LEU A 84 0.49 -5.64 -1.86
CA LEU A 84 -0.04 -4.94 -3.05
C LEU A 84 0.97 -4.83 -4.21
N GLY A 85 2.21 -5.28 -3.99
CA GLY A 85 3.28 -5.24 -4.99
C GLY A 85 3.87 -3.85 -5.23
N TRP A 86 3.58 -2.87 -4.38
CA TRP A 86 4.07 -1.49 -4.57
C TRP A 86 5.53 -1.31 -4.13
N VAL A 87 5.91 -2.00 -3.06
CA VAL A 87 7.24 -1.90 -2.44
C VAL A 87 7.87 -3.26 -2.26
N THR A 88 9.19 -3.27 -2.16
CA THR A 88 9.96 -4.42 -1.67
C THR A 88 10.55 -4.08 -0.30
N SER A 89 10.81 -5.10 0.51
CA SER A 89 11.48 -4.97 1.80
C SER A 89 12.91 -5.48 1.68
N LYS A 90 13.88 -4.68 2.13
CA LYS A 90 15.27 -5.12 2.30
C LYS A 90 15.45 -6.02 3.53
N SER A 91 14.47 -5.98 4.44
CA SER A 91 14.47 -6.73 5.69
C SER A 91 13.62 -7.99 5.58
N GLN A 92 14.06 -9.05 6.26
CA GLN A 92 13.30 -10.29 6.46
C GLN A 92 12.32 -10.20 7.65
N ARG A 93 12.18 -9.02 8.27
CA ARG A 93 11.16 -8.80 9.29
C ARG A 93 9.78 -9.11 8.73
N ASP A 94 8.99 -9.82 9.52
CA ASP A 94 7.58 -10.05 9.24
C ASP A 94 6.86 -8.73 8.93
N SER A 95 7.04 -7.77 9.83
CA SER A 95 6.48 -6.42 9.76
C SER A 95 7.59 -5.42 9.44
N PRO A 96 7.83 -5.10 8.15
CA PRO A 96 8.92 -4.23 7.74
C PRO A 96 8.72 -2.81 8.24
N GLN A 97 9.79 -2.16 8.71
CA GLN A 97 9.76 -0.74 9.03
C GLN A 97 9.74 0.08 7.75
N ASN A 98 9.33 1.35 7.83
CA ASN A 98 9.32 2.19 6.62
C ASN A 98 10.71 2.37 6.02
N THR A 99 11.76 2.41 6.85
CA THR A 99 13.16 2.47 6.42
C THR A 99 13.63 1.20 5.70
N ASP A 100 12.94 0.08 5.93
CA ASP A 100 13.22 -1.19 5.28
C ASP A 100 12.58 -1.28 3.89
N LEU A 101 11.61 -0.40 3.60
CA LEU A 101 10.85 -0.40 2.36
C LEU A 101 11.52 0.45 1.27
N GLN A 102 11.48 -0.05 0.05
CA GLN A 102 11.84 0.70 -1.14
C GLN A 102 10.78 0.50 -2.22
N LEU A 103 10.62 1.52 -3.07
CA LEU A 103 9.77 1.39 -4.25
C LEU A 103 10.25 0.18 -5.08
N ARG A 104 9.30 -0.65 -5.53
CA ARG A 104 9.62 -1.73 -6.45
C ARG A 104 10.21 -1.15 -7.76
N PRO A 105 11.14 -1.84 -8.44
CA PRO A 105 11.70 -1.35 -9.70
C PRO A 105 10.61 -0.93 -10.71
N ARG A 106 10.90 0.14 -11.46
CA ARG A 106 9.91 0.79 -12.34
C ARG A 106 9.37 -0.16 -13.41
N ASP A 107 10.24 -0.97 -13.99
CA ASP A 107 9.91 -2.00 -14.97
C ASP A 107 8.95 -3.04 -14.41
N GLU A 108 9.20 -3.55 -13.20
CA GLU A 108 8.26 -4.46 -12.52
C GLU A 108 6.91 -3.79 -12.21
N LEU A 109 6.91 -2.52 -11.79
CA LEU A 109 5.67 -1.76 -11.57
C LEU A 109 4.89 -1.55 -12.87
N LEU A 110 5.58 -1.34 -14.00
CA LEU A 110 4.96 -1.23 -15.31
C LEU A 110 4.38 -2.55 -15.80
N VAL A 111 5.04 -3.68 -15.52
CA VAL A 111 4.50 -5.02 -15.78
C VAL A 111 3.21 -5.22 -14.99
N LEU A 112 3.25 -5.01 -13.66
CA LEU A 112 2.08 -5.11 -12.80
C LEU A 112 0.92 -4.22 -13.29
N PHE A 113 1.22 -2.97 -13.68
CA PHE A 113 0.22 -2.07 -14.25
C PHE A 113 -0.42 -2.62 -15.52
N ARG A 114 0.37 -3.17 -16.46
CA ARG A 114 -0.14 -3.74 -17.71
C ARG A 114 -1.02 -4.95 -17.46
N GLU A 115 -0.60 -5.85 -16.56
CA GLU A 115 -1.36 -7.05 -16.21
C GLU A 115 -2.70 -6.67 -15.56
N LEU A 116 -2.69 -5.77 -14.56
CA LEU A 116 -3.91 -5.26 -13.92
C LEU A 116 -4.84 -4.56 -14.92
N ARG A 117 -4.28 -3.80 -15.87
CA ARG A 117 -5.06 -3.14 -16.91
C ARG A 117 -5.68 -4.14 -17.89
N ALA A 118 -4.97 -5.21 -18.23
CA ALA A 118 -5.49 -6.29 -19.08
C ALA A 118 -6.60 -7.09 -18.36
N ALA A 119 -6.48 -7.26 -17.04
CA ALA A 119 -7.47 -7.96 -16.22
C ALA A 119 -8.73 -7.13 -15.91
N ILE A 120 -8.73 -5.80 -16.08
CA ILE A 120 -9.83 -4.92 -15.63
C ILE A 120 -11.23 -5.31 -16.13
N LYS A 121 -11.32 -5.96 -17.30
CA LYS A 121 -12.58 -6.44 -17.90
C LYS A 121 -13.02 -7.82 -17.42
N ARG A 122 -12.20 -8.48 -16.61
CA ARG A 122 -12.40 -9.81 -16.02
C ARG A 122 -12.33 -9.64 -14.49
N PRO A 123 -13.45 -9.30 -13.83
CA PRO A 123 -13.46 -8.92 -12.42
C PRO A 123 -12.79 -9.93 -11.50
N ASP A 124 -13.05 -11.22 -11.70
CA ASP A 124 -12.47 -12.31 -10.89
C ASP A 124 -10.94 -12.32 -11.00
N ASP A 125 -10.42 -12.30 -12.23
CA ASP A 125 -8.97 -12.25 -12.48
C ASP A 125 -8.35 -11.00 -11.87
N PHE A 126 -9.00 -9.84 -12.04
CA PHE A 126 -8.49 -8.57 -11.52
C PHE A 126 -8.42 -8.55 -9.99
N ILE A 127 -9.47 -9.02 -9.32
CA ILE A 127 -9.54 -9.08 -7.86
C ILE A 127 -8.59 -10.14 -7.32
N SER A 128 -8.48 -11.29 -8.01
CA SER A 128 -7.51 -12.33 -7.69
C SER A 128 -6.08 -11.80 -7.71
N MET A 129 -5.74 -10.99 -8.73
CA MET A 129 -4.45 -10.32 -8.81
C MET A 129 -4.24 -9.29 -7.69
N VAL A 130 -5.25 -8.48 -7.35
CA VAL A 130 -5.09 -7.42 -6.34
C VAL A 130 -4.94 -7.98 -4.92
N PHE A 131 -5.70 -9.03 -4.57
CA PHE A 131 -5.74 -9.58 -3.21
C PHE A 131 -5.02 -10.92 -3.06
N HIS A 132 -4.42 -11.44 -4.13
CA HIS A 132 -3.83 -12.78 -4.16
C HIS A 132 -4.80 -13.88 -3.66
N SER A 133 -6.09 -13.73 -3.99
CA SER A 133 -7.16 -14.67 -3.58
C SER A 133 -7.74 -15.39 -4.79
N GLN A 134 -8.16 -16.64 -4.62
CA GLN A 134 -8.92 -17.40 -5.63
C GLN A 134 -10.40 -17.54 -5.25
N ASP A 135 -10.84 -16.81 -4.22
CA ASP A 135 -12.24 -16.81 -3.82
C ASP A 135 -13.10 -16.29 -4.97
N LYS A 136 -14.19 -17.00 -5.26
CA LYS A 136 -15.18 -16.55 -6.25
C LYS A 136 -15.95 -15.36 -5.68
N ILE A 137 -16.17 -14.35 -6.52
CA ILE A 137 -16.91 -13.11 -6.19
C ILE A 137 -18.40 -13.31 -6.46
#